data_AF-A0A9Y3W0N5-F1
#
_entry.id   AF-A0A9Y3W0N5-F1
#
_cell.length_a   1.000
_cell.length_b   1.000
_cell.length_c   1.000
_cell.angle_alpha   90.00
_cell.angle_beta   90.00
_cell.angle_gamma   90.00
#
_symmetry.space_group_name_H-M   'P 1'
#
loop_
_entity.id
_entity.type
_entity.pdbx_description
1 polymer ?
#
loop_
_entity_poly.entity_id
_entity_poly.type
_entity_poly.pdbx_seq_one_letter_code
_entity_poly.pdbx_strand_id
1 'polypeptide(L)'
;MQGKYFYLTPGICPSLSTMKSILESAGGKLLTKQPSYRKIMEHNQNKNLPEIILISCDNDLHLCREYFLKNIDVHNAEFILTGVLTQKLDYESYKFT
;
A
#
# COMPACT_ATOMS: atom_id res chain seq x y z
N MET A 1 -2.23 -11.44 1.81
CA MET A 1 -1.23 -10.35 1.70
C MET A 1 0.21 -10.83 1.87
N GLN A 2 0.46 -12.14 1.83
CA GLN A 2 1.75 -12.75 2.18
C GLN A 2 2.92 -12.23 1.34
N GLY A 3 4.04 -11.96 2.01
CA GLY A 3 5.31 -11.60 1.36
C GLY A 3 5.33 -10.21 0.72
N LYS A 4 4.42 -9.31 1.12
CA LYS A 4 4.30 -7.94 0.60
C LYS A 4 4.42 -6.90 1.71
N TYR A 5 5.01 -5.76 1.37
CA TYR A 5 5.17 -4.62 2.25
C TYR A 5 4.17 -3.53 1.88
N PHE A 6 3.63 -2.85 2.88
CA PHE A 6 2.61 -1.82 2.69
C PHE A 6 3.01 -0.55 3.42
N TYR A 7 2.80 0.59 2.81
CA TYR A 7 2.81 1.88 3.49
C TYR A 7 1.41 2.48 3.42
N LEU A 8 0.87 2.86 4.56
CA LEU A 8 -0.45 3.48 4.69
C LEU A 8 -0.24 4.93 5.13
N THR A 9 -0.90 5.88 4.46
CA THR A 9 -0.87 7.27 4.90
C THR A 9 -1.59 7.45 6.25
N PRO A 10 -1.24 8.47 7.06
CA PRO A 10 -1.73 8.58 8.44
C PRO A 10 -3.26 8.75 8.58
N GLY A 11 -3.91 9.39 7.61
CA GLY A 11 -5.34 9.68 7.58
C GLY A 11 -6.21 8.54 7.05
N ILE A 12 -5.65 7.33 6.88
CA ILE A 12 -6.39 6.16 6.40
C ILE A 12 -7.61 5.86 7.30
N CYS A 13 -8.70 5.43 6.67
CA CYS A 13 -9.90 4.94 7.33
C CYS A 13 -10.21 3.53 6.81
N PRO A 14 -10.44 2.52 7.69
CA PRO A 14 -10.42 2.57 9.16
C PRO A 14 -9.02 2.86 9.73
N SER A 15 -8.91 3.05 11.05
CA SER A 15 -7.69 3.52 11.71
C SER A 15 -6.44 2.71 11.34
N LEU A 16 -5.27 3.35 11.37
CA LEU A 16 -3.99 2.70 11.07
C LEU A 16 -3.75 1.44 11.93
N SER A 17 -4.15 1.44 13.20
CA SER A 17 -4.05 0.27 14.07
C SER A 17 -4.93 -0.89 13.61
N THR A 18 -6.17 -0.60 13.22
CA THR A 18 -7.11 -1.60 12.68
C THR A 18 -6.59 -2.18 11.38
N MET A 19 -6.14 -1.32 10.45
CA MET A 19 -5.56 -1.73 9.18
C MET A 19 -4.30 -2.58 9.37
N LYS A 20 -3.44 -2.21 10.32
CA LYS A 20 -2.24 -2.99 10.67
C LYS A 20 -2.62 -4.40 11.12
N SER A 21 -3.58 -4.54 12.04
CA SER A 21 -4.01 -5.85 12.53
C SER A 21 -4.55 -6.74 11.42
N ILE A 22 -5.39 -6.19 10.52
CA ILE A 22 -5.91 -6.92 9.35
C ILE A 22 -4.76 -7.34 8.42
N LEU A 23 -3.87 -6.40 8.12
CA LEU A 23 -2.77 -6.63 7.19
C LEU A 23 -1.79 -7.70 7.68
N GLU A 24 -1.33 -7.59 8.93
CA GLU A 24 -0.37 -8.52 9.53
C GLU A 24 -0.98 -9.92 9.70
N SER A 25 -2.27 -10.00 10.06
CA SER A 25 -3.00 -11.27 10.12
C SER A 25 -3.10 -11.95 8.75
N ALA A 26 -3.09 -11.19 7.65
CA ALA A 26 -3.08 -11.71 6.28
C ALA A 26 -1.66 -11.95 5.71
N GLY A 27 -0.62 -11.88 6.55
CA GLY A 27 0.78 -12.12 6.21
C GLY A 27 1.50 -10.94 5.54
N GLY A 28 0.89 -9.75 5.50
CA GLY A 28 1.52 -8.53 5.02
C GLY A 28 2.37 -7.87 6.11
N LYS A 29 3.25 -6.93 5.72
CA LYS A 29 4.07 -6.15 6.67
C LYS A 29 3.86 -4.67 6.48
N LEU A 30 3.56 -3.95 7.56
CA LEU A 30 3.45 -2.50 7.55
C LEU A 30 4.84 -1.83 7.63
N LEU A 31 5.12 -0.91 6.72
CA LEU A 31 6.25 0.00 6.77
C LEU A 31 5.90 1.18 7.68
N THR A 32 6.76 1.43 8.67
CA THR A 32 6.58 2.53 9.64
C THR A 32 7.05 3.88 9.11
N LYS A 33 7.75 3.91 7.97
CA LYS A 33 8.26 5.13 7.34
C LYS A 33 7.85 5.16 5.87
N GLN A 34 7.52 6.35 5.40
CA GLN A 34 7.24 6.61 4.00
C GLN A 34 8.43 6.15 3.13
N PRO A 35 8.21 5.25 2.15
CA PRO A 35 9.28 4.77 1.30
C PRO A 35 9.66 5.84 0.27
N SER A 36 10.97 6.07 0.10
CA SER A 36 11.45 6.94 -0.98
C SER A 36 11.26 6.28 -2.34
N TYR A 37 11.23 7.08 -3.41
CA TYR A 37 11.21 6.57 -4.79
C TYR A 37 12.32 5.54 -5.04
N ARG A 38 13.55 5.85 -4.59
CA ARG A 38 14.70 4.94 -4.74
C ARG A 38 14.45 3.58 -4.11
N LYS A 39 13.83 3.55 -2.92
CA LYS A 39 13.50 2.30 -2.22
C LYS A 39 12.45 1.50 -2.99
N ILE A 40 11.42 2.15 -3.51
CA ILE A 40 10.37 1.47 -4.30
C ILE A 40 10.99 0.86 -5.57
N MET A 41 11.84 1.61 -6.28
CA MET A 41 12.52 1.11 -7.47
C MET A 41 13.45 -0.06 -7.20
N GLU A 42 14.20 -0.03 -6.09
CA GLU A 42 15.04 -1.15 -5.66
C GLU A 42 14.22 -2.43 -5.44
N HIS A 43 13.08 -2.31 -4.76
CA HIS A 43 12.17 -3.44 -4.54
C HIS A 43 11.53 -3.95 -5.84
N ASN A 44 11.19 -3.06 -6.79
CA ASN A 44 10.62 -3.45 -8.08
C ASN A 44 11.63 -4.16 -9.00
N GLN A 45 12.91 -3.79 -8.93
CA GLN A 45 13.97 -4.37 -9.77
C GLN A 45 14.55 -5.67 -9.20
N ASN A 46 14.41 -5.92 -7.90
CA ASN A 46 14.95 -7.10 -7.24
C ASN A 46 13.83 -8.05 -6.79
N LYS A 47 13.64 -9.15 -7.54
CA LYS A 47 12.63 -10.19 -7.24
C LYS A 47 12.80 -10.88 -5.88
N ASN A 48 13.96 -10.75 -5.24
CA ASN A 48 14.20 -11.28 -3.90
C ASN A 48 13.69 -10.36 -2.79
N LEU A 49 13.28 -9.13 -3.13
CA LEU A 49 12.70 -8.18 -2.19
C LEU A 49 11.16 -8.21 -2.27
N PRO A 50 10.46 -8.07 -1.13
CA PRO A 50 9.01 -7.92 -1.10
C PRO A 50 8.53 -6.70 -1.89
N GLU A 51 7.50 -6.84 -2.71
CA GLU A 51 6.83 -5.69 -3.34
C GLU A 51 6.35 -4.66 -2.29
N ILE A 52 6.46 -3.37 -2.59
CA ILE A 52 5.94 -2.28 -1.75
C ILE A 52 4.67 -1.73 -2.39
N ILE A 53 3.57 -1.77 -1.63
CA ILE A 53 2.25 -1.26 -2.05
C ILE A 53 1.91 -0.01 -1.23
N LEU A 54 1.50 1.05 -1.91
CA LEU A 54 1.11 2.31 -1.29
C LEU A 54 -0.40 2.37 -1.14
N ILE A 55 -0.86 2.67 0.08
CA ILE A 55 -2.28 2.78 0.41
C ILE A 55 -2.55 4.18 0.97
N SER A 56 -3.58 4.85 0.46
CA SER A 56 -3.97 6.20 0.85
C SER A 56 -5.50 6.35 0.93
N CYS A 57 -5.96 7.55 1.24
CA CYS A 57 -7.36 7.98 1.19
C CYS A 57 -7.45 9.37 0.53
N ASP A 58 -8.65 9.81 0.14
CA ASP A 58 -8.86 11.09 -0.54
C ASP A 58 -8.24 12.29 0.19
N ASN A 59 -8.33 12.30 1.53
CA ASN A 59 -7.79 13.37 2.37
C ASN A 59 -6.26 13.48 2.29
N ASP A 60 -5.57 12.38 2.05
CA ASP A 60 -4.10 12.27 2.09
C ASP A 60 -3.47 12.23 0.69
N LEU A 61 -4.25 12.31 -0.39
CA LEU A 61 -3.70 12.27 -1.77
C LEU A 61 -2.66 13.35 -2.04
N HIS A 62 -2.74 14.49 -1.34
CA HIS A 62 -1.74 15.55 -1.42
C HIS A 62 -0.33 15.09 -0.96
N LEU A 63 -0.24 14.11 -0.05
CA LEU A 63 1.01 13.47 0.38
C LEU A 63 1.57 12.52 -0.68
N CYS A 64 0.74 12.08 -1.62
CA CYS A 64 1.08 11.10 -2.66
C CYS A 64 1.52 11.73 -3.98
N ARG A 65 1.52 13.06 -4.11
CA ARG A 65 1.85 13.79 -5.35
C ARG A 65 3.14 13.33 -6.01
N GLU A 66 4.20 13.11 -5.24
CA GLU A 66 5.48 12.64 -5.79
C GLU A 66 5.42 11.22 -6.36
N TYR A 67 4.53 10.37 -5.85
CA TYR A 67 4.32 9.02 -6.38
C TYR A 67 3.59 9.07 -7.72
N PHE A 68 2.53 9.89 -7.82
CA PHE A 68 1.79 10.07 -9.06
C PHE A 68 2.66 10.63 -10.18
N LEU A 69 3.47 11.66 -9.91
CA LEU A 69 4.41 12.23 -10.89
C LEU A 69 5.44 11.21 -11.41
N LYS A 70 5.68 10.14 -10.65
CA LYS A 70 6.64 9.08 -10.99
C LYS A 70 5.95 7.81 -11.49
N ASN A 71 4.64 7.87 -11.78
CA ASN A 71 3.81 6.73 -12.20
C ASN A 71 3.90 5.55 -11.23
N ILE A 72 3.93 5.84 -9.92
CA ILE A 72 3.82 4.82 -8.88
C ILE A 72 2.37 4.74 -8.43
N ASP A 73 1.86 3.53 -8.45
CA ASP A 73 0.48 3.24 -8.09
C ASP A 73 0.24 3.44 -6.58
N VAL A 74 -0.87 4.09 -6.28
CA VAL A 74 -1.40 4.27 -4.93
C VAL A 74 -2.82 3.76 -4.94
N HIS A 75 -3.18 2.92 -3.98
CA HIS A 75 -4.52 2.33 -3.89
C HIS A 75 -5.26 2.84 -2.64
N ASN A 76 -6.57 2.70 -2.62
CA ASN A 76 -7.37 2.98 -1.44
C ASN A 76 -7.39 1.80 -0.45
N ALA A 77 -8.07 1.96 0.69
CA ALA A 77 -8.16 0.94 1.74
C ALA A 77 -8.79 -0.38 1.27
N GLU A 78 -9.66 -0.35 0.25
CA GLU A 78 -10.35 -1.55 -0.26
C GLU A 78 -9.40 -2.56 -0.89
N PHE A 79 -8.23 -2.12 -1.39
CA PHE A 79 -7.17 -3.03 -1.80
C PHE A 79 -6.83 -4.03 -0.70
N ILE A 80 -6.76 -3.56 0.55
CA ILE A 80 -6.52 -4.41 1.71
C ILE A 80 -7.81 -5.09 2.15
N LEU A 81 -8.88 -4.34 2.40
CA LEU A 81 -10.10 -4.86 3.03
C LEU A 81 -10.77 -5.92 2.16
N THR A 82 -11.08 -5.57 0.90
CA THR A 82 -11.67 -6.52 -0.05
C THR A 82 -10.65 -7.59 -0.45
N GLY A 83 -9.36 -7.25 -0.57
CA GLY A 83 -8.33 -8.22 -0.92
C GLY A 83 -8.12 -9.32 0.13
N VAL A 84 -8.25 -8.98 1.42
CA VAL A 84 -8.24 -9.96 2.51
C VAL A 84 -9.51 -10.80 2.50
N LEU A 85 -10.68 -10.19 2.32
CA LEU A 85 -11.95 -10.92 2.29
C LEU A 85 -12.03 -11.93 1.13
N THR A 86 -11.57 -11.53 -0.05
CA THR A 86 -11.65 -12.32 -1.28
C THR A 86 -10.41 -13.16 -1.55
N GLN A 87 -9.35 -13.01 -0.75
CA GLN A 87 -8.03 -13.62 -0.98
C GLN A 87 -7.46 -13.35 -2.37
N LYS A 88 -7.76 -12.18 -2.95
CA LYS A 88 -7.31 -11.75 -4.28
C LYS A 88 -6.72 -10.34 -4.21
N LEU A 89 -5.63 -10.10 -4.93
CA LEU A 89 -5.10 -8.75 -5.11
C LEU A 89 -5.65 -8.17 -6.40
N ASP A 90 -6.28 -7.00 -6.29
CA ASP A 90 -6.83 -6.25 -7.42
C ASP A 90 -6.13 -4.90 -7.52
N TYR A 91 -5.18 -4.82 -8.45
CA TYR A 91 -4.35 -3.64 -8.67
C TYR A 91 -5.06 -2.56 -9.50
N GLU A 92 -6.21 -2.88 -10.12
CA GLU A 92 -6.89 -1.95 -11.02
C GLU A 92 -8.07 -1.28 -10.31
N SER A 93 -8.94 -2.07 -9.66
CA SER A 93 -10.22 -1.58 -9.11
C SER A 93 -10.07 -0.53 -8.00
N TYR A 94 -8.93 -0.51 -7.33
CA TYR A 94 -8.71 0.31 -6.13
C TYR A 94 -7.63 1.38 -6.29
N LYS A 95 -7.09 1.54 -7.50
CA LYS A 95 -6.04 2.50 -7.82
C LYS A 95 -6.61 3.92 -7.91
N PHE A 96 -5.92 4.89 -7.31
CA PHE A 96 -6.20 6.31 -7.52
C PHE A 96 -5.71 6.75 -8.90
N THR A 97 -6.51 7.57 -9.58
CA THR A 97 -6.22 8.12 -10.92
C THR A 97 -5.42 9.41 -10.85
#